data_AF-A0A7S2YES1-F1
#
_entry.id   AF-A0A7S2YES1-F1
#
_cell.length_a   1.000
_cell.length_b   1.000
_cell.length_c   1.000
_cell.angle_alpha   90.00
_cell.angle_beta   90.00
_cell.angle_gamma   90.00
#
_symmetry.space_group_name_H-M   'P 1'
#
loop_
_entity.id
_entity.type
_entity.pdbx_description
1 polymer ?
#
loop_
_entity_poly.entity_id
_entity_poly.type
_entity_poly.pdbx_seq_one_letter_code
_entity_poly.pdbx_strand_id
1 'polypeptide(L)'
;SIAKSYIFRGNREYSPGRVGELLGCTPRAPGPGAPGHGAPGQQQQQQPPNMGGPGQEVLERFLLPVSECSFVLETILDDLRRDPWPVPNDKRPARATGCALSVATSLLHLAIPRRGARIMLFTSGPCTSGPGAIVSRMKEEDIRSHADLAKNAEALHKPACEFYAKLAHPSLFANPPTDKKKQKQAPTPTSAPFHIVDVMACSLDQVGLLEMRQLVEATGGLMVLGDSFGQSVFKESLRRVFNRY
;
A
#
# COMPACT_ATOMS: atom_id res chain seq x y z
N SER A 1 14.41 -22.91 1.53
CA SER A 1 14.32 -21.51 2.02
C SER A 1 13.05 -21.39 2.83
N ILE A 2 13.10 -20.90 4.07
CA ILE A 2 11.89 -20.66 4.88
C ILE A 2 11.22 -19.39 4.35
N ALA A 3 9.90 -19.43 4.11
CA ALA A 3 9.13 -18.26 3.71
C ALA A 3 9.22 -17.17 4.80
N LYS A 4 9.71 -15.98 4.44
CA LYS A 4 9.80 -14.82 5.34
C LYS A 4 8.67 -13.85 5.03
N SER A 5 8.01 -13.35 6.06
CA SER A 5 6.99 -12.29 5.96
C SER A 5 7.37 -11.10 6.85
N TYR A 6 7.01 -9.89 6.40
CA TYR A 6 7.23 -8.64 7.11
C TYR A 6 5.89 -8.06 7.53
N ILE A 7 5.73 -7.76 8.81
CA ILE A 7 4.45 -7.34 9.39
C ILE A 7 4.48 -5.85 9.71
N PHE A 8 3.54 -5.12 9.12
CA PHE A 8 3.29 -3.70 9.39
C PHE A 8 2.05 -3.55 10.25
N ARG A 9 2.03 -2.54 11.13
CA ARG A 9 0.83 -2.22 11.92
C ARG A 9 -0.14 -1.44 11.03
N GLY A 10 -1.27 -2.05 10.71
CA GLY A 10 -2.28 -1.46 9.81
C GLY A 10 -2.91 -0.15 10.29
N ASN A 11 -2.77 0.20 11.57
CA ASN A 11 -3.27 1.45 12.13
C ASN A 11 -2.29 2.64 12.02
N ARG A 12 -1.22 2.51 11.25
CA ARG A 12 -0.18 3.54 11.07
C ARG A 12 0.06 3.82 9.60
N GLU A 13 0.49 5.04 9.31
CA GLU A 13 1.03 5.43 8.01
C GLU A 13 2.55 5.28 8.02
N TYR A 14 3.13 4.87 6.89
CA TYR A 14 4.56 4.68 6.72
C TYR A 14 5.03 5.45 5.50
N SER A 15 6.10 6.25 5.64
CA SER A 15 6.74 6.86 4.48
C SER A 15 7.53 5.83 3.67
N PRO A 16 7.80 6.06 2.38
CA PRO A 16 8.61 5.17 1.56
C PRO A 16 9.97 4.86 2.18
N GLY A 17 10.65 5.87 2.73
CA GLY A 17 11.91 5.66 3.46
C GLY A 17 11.75 4.70 4.63
N ARG A 18 10.68 4.85 5.43
CA ARG A 18 10.41 3.97 6.57
C ARG A 18 10.03 2.55 6.14
N VAL A 19 9.31 2.39 5.03
CA VAL A 19 9.04 1.08 4.43
C VAL A 19 10.35 0.41 4.02
N GLY A 20 11.23 1.14 3.32
CA GLY A 20 12.56 0.65 2.95
C GLY A 20 13.40 0.21 4.15
N GLU A 21 13.41 1.00 5.23
CA GLU A 21 14.10 0.65 6.48
C GLU A 21 13.54 -0.62 7.13
N LEU A 22 12.21 -0.72 7.25
CA LEU A 22 11.54 -1.86 7.90
C LEU A 22 11.70 -3.16 7.12
N LEU A 23 11.83 -3.06 5.80
CA LEU A 23 12.14 -4.20 4.93
C LEU A 23 13.64 -4.51 4.89
N GLY A 24 14.51 -3.62 5.38
CA GLY A 24 15.96 -3.76 5.29
C GLY A 24 16.51 -3.50 3.88
N CYS A 25 15.83 -2.67 3.09
CA CYS A 25 16.26 -2.23 1.76
C CYS A 25 17.20 -1.03 1.81
N THR A 26 17.23 -0.24 2.89
CA THR A 26 18.15 0.89 3.00
C THR A 26 19.47 0.46 3.66
N PRO A 27 20.64 0.93 3.16
CA PRO A 27 21.90 0.72 3.85
C PRO A 27 21.76 1.30 5.26
N ARG A 28 21.98 0.45 6.27
CA ARG A 28 21.98 0.89 7.66
C ARG A 28 23.08 1.94 7.80
N ALA A 29 22.70 3.20 8.00
CA ALA A 29 23.67 4.24 8.33
C ALA A 29 24.53 3.76 9.51
N PRO A 30 25.86 3.95 9.49
CA PRO A 30 26.70 3.62 10.64
C PRO A 30 26.09 4.31 11.87
N GLY A 31 25.69 3.51 12.86
CA GLY A 31 25.05 4.04 14.06
C GLY A 31 25.96 5.07 14.75
N PRO A 32 25.40 6.10 15.40
CA PRO A 32 26.18 7.03 16.20
C PRO A 32 26.67 6.27 17.45
N GLY A 33 27.87 5.70 17.38
CA GLY A 33 28.43 4.91 18.49
C GLY A 33 29.49 3.88 18.14
N ALA A 34 29.88 3.70 16.88
CA ALA A 34 31.08 2.92 16.57
C ALA A 34 32.33 3.78 16.90
N PRO A 35 33.18 3.39 17.88
CA PRO A 35 34.38 4.14 18.21
C PRO A 35 35.37 3.96 17.06
N GLY A 36 35.50 4.99 16.22
CA GLY A 36 36.55 5.09 15.21
C GLY A 36 37.91 5.24 15.87
N HIS A 37 38.52 4.12 16.26
CA HIS A 37 39.94 4.07 16.59
C HIS A 37 40.73 4.07 15.29
N GLY A 38 40.97 5.26 14.75
CA GLY A 38 41.87 5.47 13.63
C GLY A 38 43.32 5.29 14.08
N ALA A 39 43.90 4.14 13.76
CA ALA A 39 45.35 3.99 13.66
C ALA A 39 45.77 4.38 12.22
N PRO A 40 46.73 5.29 12.02
CA PRO A 40 47.17 5.65 10.69
C PRO A 40 48.16 4.61 10.16
N GLY A 41 47.73 3.83 9.17
CA GLY A 41 48.64 3.03 8.34
C GLY A 41 48.30 1.55 8.24
N GLN A 42 47.29 1.21 7.45
CA GLN A 42 47.28 -0.05 6.69
C GLN A 42 46.37 0.12 5.47
N GLN A 43 46.94 -0.10 4.29
CA GLN A 43 46.19 -0.18 3.03
C GLN A 43 45.22 -1.36 3.12
N GLN A 44 43.95 -1.06 3.38
CA GLN A 44 42.89 -2.05 3.33
C GLN A 44 42.39 -2.14 1.89
N GLN A 45 42.60 -3.31 1.28
CA GLN A 45 42.00 -3.73 0.03
C GLN A 45 40.51 -3.42 0.05
N GLN A 46 40.08 -2.46 -0.77
CA GLN A 46 38.67 -2.16 -1.01
C GLN A 46 38.05 -3.36 -1.74
N GLN A 47 37.44 -4.28 -1.00
CA GLN A 47 36.37 -5.08 -1.57
C GLN A 47 35.25 -4.09 -1.94
N PRO A 48 34.75 -4.09 -3.20
CA PRO A 48 33.65 -3.23 -3.55
C PRO A 48 32.44 -3.61 -2.68
N PRO A 49 31.80 -2.67 -1.97
CA PRO A 49 30.54 -2.98 -1.31
C PRO A 49 29.52 -3.27 -2.41
N ASN A 50 29.25 -4.55 -2.63
CA ASN A 50 28.16 -5.02 -3.48
C ASN A 50 26.83 -4.84 -2.72
N MET A 51 26.52 -3.62 -2.32
CA MET A 51 25.21 -3.25 -1.78
C MET A 51 24.45 -2.53 -2.87
N GLY A 52 23.54 -3.25 -3.53
CA GLY A 52 22.57 -2.65 -4.41
C GLY A 52 21.81 -1.53 -3.69
N GLY A 53 21.44 -0.48 -4.42
CA GLY A 53 20.62 0.59 -3.86
C GLY A 53 19.27 0.06 -3.35
N PRO A 54 18.49 0.86 -2.59
CA PRO A 54 17.24 0.38 -1.97
C PRO A 54 16.24 -0.21 -2.94
N GLY A 55 16.20 0.27 -4.18
CA GLY A 55 15.35 -0.32 -5.21
C GLY A 55 15.80 -1.71 -5.67
N GLN A 56 17.10 -1.98 -5.68
CA GLN A 56 17.64 -3.28 -6.09
C GLN A 56 17.34 -4.37 -5.05
N GLU A 57 17.49 -4.05 -3.77
CA GLU A 57 17.10 -4.92 -2.65
C GLU A 57 15.59 -5.24 -2.63
N VAL A 58 14.74 -4.32 -3.12
CA VAL A 58 13.32 -4.61 -3.29
C VAL A 58 13.09 -5.57 -4.45
N LEU A 59 13.74 -5.32 -5.60
CA LEU A 59 13.62 -6.17 -6.79
C LEU A 59 14.06 -7.61 -6.53
N GLU A 60 15.18 -7.80 -5.84
CA GLU A 60 15.75 -9.12 -5.59
C GLU A 60 14.95 -9.96 -4.58
N ARG A 61 14.12 -9.33 -3.73
CA ARG A 61 13.47 -10.02 -2.61
C ARG A 61 11.95 -10.02 -2.64
N PHE A 62 11.34 -9.01 -3.25
CA PHE A 62 9.88 -8.84 -3.25
C PHE A 62 9.26 -8.80 -4.65
N LEU A 63 10.04 -8.54 -5.71
CA LEU A 63 9.54 -8.43 -7.08
C LEU A 63 10.35 -9.32 -8.04
N LEU A 64 10.05 -10.60 -8.03
CA LEU A 64 10.74 -11.61 -8.83
C LEU A 64 10.03 -11.90 -10.16
N PRO A 65 10.74 -12.37 -11.20
CA PRO A 65 10.13 -12.90 -12.41
C PRO A 65 9.20 -14.07 -12.11
N VAL A 66 8.03 -14.12 -12.77
CA VAL A 66 7.04 -15.19 -12.59
C VAL A 66 7.63 -16.58 -12.89
N SER A 67 8.55 -16.68 -13.85
CA SER A 67 9.26 -17.92 -14.19
C SER A 67 10.11 -18.47 -13.05
N GLU A 68 10.50 -17.63 -12.08
CA GLU A 68 11.34 -18.01 -10.94
C GLU A 68 10.52 -18.30 -9.68
N CYS A 69 9.32 -17.73 -9.57
CA CYS A 69 8.52 -17.79 -8.35
C CYS A 69 7.12 -18.40 -8.50
N SER A 70 6.72 -18.89 -9.69
CA SER A 70 5.36 -19.40 -9.96
C SER A 70 4.88 -20.43 -8.96
N PHE A 71 5.65 -21.50 -8.73
CA PHE A 71 5.30 -22.56 -7.78
C PHE A 71 5.16 -22.05 -6.34
N VAL A 72 6.06 -21.15 -5.92
CA VAL A 72 6.02 -20.55 -4.58
C VAL A 72 4.79 -19.65 -4.44
N LEU A 73 4.45 -18.88 -5.47
CA LEU A 73 3.28 -18.02 -5.51
C LEU A 73 1.98 -18.83 -5.42
N GLU A 74 1.86 -19.91 -6.21
CA GLU A 74 0.71 -20.83 -6.16
C GLU A 74 0.53 -21.43 -4.76
N THR A 75 1.62 -21.93 -4.16
CA THR A 75 1.60 -22.47 -2.79
C THR A 75 1.11 -21.41 -1.78
N ILE A 76 1.61 -20.18 -1.87
CA ILE A 76 1.17 -19.09 -1.00
C ILE A 76 -0.33 -18.82 -1.17
N LEU A 77 -0.83 -18.79 -2.41
CA LEU A 77 -2.24 -18.52 -2.71
C LEU A 77 -3.15 -19.65 -2.20
N ASP A 78 -2.74 -20.90 -2.32
CA ASP A 78 -3.49 -22.06 -1.83
C ASP A 78 -3.51 -22.12 -0.29
N ASP A 79 -2.43 -21.69 0.36
CA ASP A 79 -2.29 -21.66 1.82
C ASP A 79 -2.94 -20.42 2.47
N LEU A 80 -3.42 -19.44 1.69
CA LEU A 80 -4.04 -18.22 2.24
C LEU A 80 -5.27 -18.57 3.08
N ARG A 81 -5.25 -18.16 4.35
CA ARG A 81 -6.36 -18.32 5.28
C ARG A 81 -7.04 -16.98 5.57
N ARG A 82 -8.26 -17.07 6.10
CA ARG A 82 -8.93 -15.90 6.67
C ARG A 82 -8.09 -15.32 7.81
N ASP A 83 -8.22 -14.02 8.01
CA ASP A 83 -7.64 -13.34 9.16
C ASP A 83 -8.04 -14.08 10.46
N PRO A 84 -7.07 -14.55 11.27
CA PRO A 84 -7.36 -15.31 12.49
C PRO A 84 -7.90 -14.45 13.64
N TRP A 85 -7.85 -13.11 13.54
CA TRP A 85 -8.31 -12.25 14.63
C TRP A 85 -9.83 -12.35 14.83
N PRO A 86 -10.31 -12.64 16.06
CA PRO A 86 -11.74 -12.73 16.33
C PRO A 86 -12.42 -11.37 16.14
N VAL A 87 -13.62 -11.41 15.56
CA VAL A 87 -14.44 -10.22 15.31
C VAL A 87 -15.68 -10.28 16.20
N PRO A 88 -15.80 -9.41 17.22
CA PRO A 88 -16.99 -9.31 18.04
C PRO A 88 -18.26 -9.03 17.23
N ASN A 89 -19.43 -9.47 17.72
CA ASN A 89 -20.70 -9.37 16.99
C ASN A 89 -21.11 -7.91 16.69
N ASP A 90 -20.79 -6.99 17.59
CA ASP A 90 -20.99 -5.54 17.50
C ASP A 90 -19.97 -4.84 16.60
N LYS A 91 -18.97 -5.56 16.07
CA LYS A 91 -17.86 -4.97 15.33
C LYS A 91 -17.71 -5.52 13.92
N ARG A 92 -17.23 -4.66 13.04
CA ARG A 92 -16.66 -5.01 11.74
C ARG A 92 -15.23 -5.56 11.93
N PRO A 93 -14.75 -6.41 11.00
CA PRO A 93 -13.34 -6.81 10.95
C PRO A 93 -12.43 -5.59 10.89
N ALA A 94 -11.24 -5.66 11.49
CA ALA A 94 -10.25 -4.60 11.41
C ALA A 94 -9.52 -4.67 10.06
N ARG A 95 -9.96 -3.85 9.09
CA ARG A 95 -9.41 -3.86 7.73
C ARG A 95 -8.57 -2.61 7.51
N ALA A 96 -7.27 -2.80 7.25
CA ALA A 96 -6.30 -1.73 7.05
C ALA A 96 -5.96 -1.51 5.57
N THR A 97 -6.98 -1.36 4.72
CA THR A 97 -6.84 -1.23 3.26
C THR A 97 -5.93 -0.07 2.88
N GLY A 98 -6.09 1.09 3.53
CA GLY A 98 -5.29 2.28 3.24
C GLY A 98 -3.81 2.09 3.57
N CYS A 99 -3.49 1.47 4.71
CA CYS A 99 -2.12 1.13 5.06
C CYS A 99 -1.52 0.11 4.06
N ALA A 100 -2.27 -0.91 3.66
CA ALA A 100 -1.81 -1.91 2.71
C ALA A 100 -1.46 -1.29 1.35
N LEU A 101 -2.34 -0.42 0.82
CA LEU A 101 -2.07 0.32 -0.41
C LEU A 101 -0.86 1.25 -0.27
N SER A 102 -0.74 1.99 0.84
CA SER A 102 0.40 2.88 1.10
C SER A 102 1.74 2.14 1.13
N VAL A 103 1.80 0.96 1.74
CA VAL A 103 3.00 0.11 1.75
C VAL A 103 3.30 -0.40 0.34
N ALA A 104 2.28 -0.87 -0.40
CA ALA A 104 2.46 -1.38 -1.76
C ALA A 104 2.96 -0.30 -2.74
N THR A 105 2.36 0.89 -2.72
CA THR A 105 2.80 2.01 -3.57
C THR A 105 4.20 2.50 -3.19
N SER A 106 4.51 2.54 -1.89
CA SER A 106 5.85 2.85 -1.40
C SER A 106 6.90 1.84 -1.87
N LEU A 107 6.57 0.54 -1.81
CA LEU A 107 7.45 -0.54 -2.26
C LEU A 107 7.80 -0.41 -3.75
N LEU A 108 6.80 -0.16 -4.60
CA LEU A 108 7.02 0.05 -6.03
C LEU A 108 7.77 1.36 -6.32
N HIS A 109 7.51 2.42 -5.55
CA HIS A 109 8.24 3.68 -5.66
C HIS A 109 9.74 3.51 -5.35
N LEU A 110 10.08 2.70 -4.35
CA LEU A 110 11.48 2.39 -4.05
C LEU A 110 12.12 1.55 -5.15
N ALA A 111 11.42 0.54 -5.67
CA ALA A 111 11.95 -0.42 -6.64
C ALA A 111 12.08 0.15 -8.05
N ILE A 112 11.01 0.79 -8.54
CA ILE A 112 10.81 1.13 -9.94
C ILE A 112 10.05 2.46 -10.10
N PRO A 113 10.60 3.58 -9.59
CA PRO A 113 9.89 4.87 -9.50
C PRO A 113 9.42 5.46 -10.83
N ARG A 114 9.99 5.03 -11.97
CA ARG A 114 9.68 5.53 -13.32
C ARG A 114 9.41 4.42 -14.33
N ARG A 115 8.98 3.24 -13.86
CA ARG A 115 8.57 2.13 -14.73
C ARG A 115 7.14 1.74 -14.39
N GLY A 116 6.42 1.30 -15.42
CA GLY A 116 5.06 0.80 -15.29
C GLY A 116 4.98 -0.40 -14.36
N ALA A 117 4.04 -0.35 -13.43
CA ALA A 117 3.63 -1.49 -12.61
C ALA A 117 2.16 -1.34 -12.22
N ARG A 118 1.54 -2.45 -11.82
CA ARG A 118 0.11 -2.52 -11.49
C ARG A 118 -0.07 -3.13 -10.11
N ILE A 119 -0.75 -2.40 -9.24
CA ILE A 119 -1.21 -2.85 -7.93
C ILE A 119 -2.67 -3.26 -8.08
N MET A 120 -3.00 -4.49 -7.73
CA MET A 120 -4.38 -4.99 -7.77
C MET A 120 -4.87 -5.20 -6.35
N LEU A 121 -5.75 -4.32 -5.87
CA LEU A 121 -6.40 -4.45 -4.55
C LEU A 121 -7.63 -5.34 -4.67
N PHE A 122 -7.67 -6.43 -3.92
CA PHE A 122 -8.87 -7.24 -3.72
C PHE A 122 -9.45 -6.97 -2.32
N THR A 123 -10.66 -6.41 -2.25
CA THR A 123 -11.30 -6.07 -0.96
C THR A 123 -12.73 -6.58 -0.84
N SER A 124 -13.11 -7.01 0.37
CA SER A 124 -14.43 -7.55 0.71
C SER A 124 -15.20 -6.72 1.73
N GLY A 125 -14.91 -5.43 1.80
CA GLY A 125 -15.53 -4.50 2.74
C GLY A 125 -14.76 -3.19 2.85
N PRO A 126 -15.26 -2.25 3.66
CA PRO A 126 -14.63 -0.95 3.85
C PRO A 126 -13.33 -1.06 4.66
N CYS A 127 -12.44 -0.07 4.48
CA CYS A 127 -11.34 0.16 5.41
C CYS A 127 -11.92 0.63 6.76
N THR A 128 -11.56 -0.02 7.86
CA THR A 128 -12.09 0.25 9.21
C THR A 128 -10.99 0.53 10.24
N SER A 129 -9.73 0.50 9.83
CA SER A 129 -8.60 0.73 10.72
C SER A 129 -7.46 1.45 9.99
N GLY A 130 -6.91 2.47 10.66
CA GLY A 130 -5.76 3.21 10.17
C GLY A 130 -6.10 4.27 9.13
N PRO A 131 -5.07 4.77 8.42
CA PRO A 131 -5.22 5.77 7.39
C PRO A 131 -6.20 5.32 6.30
N GLY A 132 -7.04 6.24 5.83
CA GLY A 132 -8.06 5.94 4.82
C GLY A 132 -9.24 5.10 5.33
N ALA A 133 -9.49 5.06 6.64
CA ALA A 133 -10.70 4.46 7.20
C ALA A 133 -11.96 5.14 6.62
N ILE A 134 -12.93 4.32 6.21
CA ILE A 134 -14.19 4.74 5.57
C ILE A 134 -15.32 4.81 6.60
N VAL A 135 -15.28 3.91 7.58
CA VAL A 135 -16.26 3.77 8.65
C VAL A 135 -15.55 3.20 9.88
N SER A 136 -16.08 3.48 11.07
CA SER A 136 -15.63 2.84 12.30
C SER A 136 -15.84 1.33 12.29
N ARG A 137 -15.16 0.66 13.22
CA ARG A 137 -15.41 -0.76 13.49
C ARG A 137 -16.77 -1.00 14.14
N MET A 138 -17.33 -0.03 14.85
CA MET A 138 -18.60 -0.18 15.56
C MET A 138 -19.75 -0.30 14.55
N LYS A 139 -20.54 -1.37 14.59
CA LYS A 139 -21.67 -1.57 13.67
C LYS A 139 -22.82 -0.61 13.93
N GLU A 140 -22.87 -0.01 15.11
CA GLU A 140 -23.78 1.07 15.48
C GLU A 140 -23.57 2.32 14.61
N GLU A 141 -22.35 2.50 14.08
CA GLU A 141 -22.05 3.54 13.10
C GLU A 141 -22.31 3.00 11.70
N ASP A 142 -23.32 3.54 11.02
CA ASP A 142 -23.67 3.19 9.65
C ASP A 142 -22.59 3.66 8.65
N ILE A 143 -22.51 2.96 7.52
CA ILE A 143 -21.68 3.44 6.42
C ILE A 143 -22.42 4.60 5.74
N ARG A 144 -21.74 5.74 5.59
CA ARG A 144 -22.28 6.96 4.97
C ARG A 144 -23.14 6.71 3.72
N SER A 145 -24.25 7.45 3.66
CA SER A 145 -25.17 7.56 2.53
C SER A 145 -24.94 8.85 1.73
N HIS A 146 -25.60 8.99 0.58
CA HIS A 146 -25.61 10.26 -0.16
C HIS A 146 -26.21 11.42 0.65
N ALA A 147 -27.17 11.16 1.54
CA ALA A 147 -27.77 12.19 2.39
C ALA A 147 -26.78 12.70 3.44
N ASP A 148 -25.97 11.80 4.02
CA ASP A 148 -24.94 12.18 4.99
C ASP A 148 -23.85 13.02 4.33
N LEU A 149 -23.44 12.64 3.11
CA LEU A 149 -22.48 13.39 2.30
C LEU A 149 -23.01 14.79 1.93
N ALA A 150 -24.28 14.90 1.52
CA ALA A 150 -24.91 16.18 1.19
C ALA A 150 -24.97 17.14 2.40
N LYS A 151 -25.12 16.59 3.61
CA LYS A 151 -25.12 17.34 4.87
C LYS A 151 -23.71 17.50 5.47
N ASN A 152 -22.68 16.92 4.83
CA ASN A 152 -21.32 16.85 5.35
C ASN A 152 -21.26 16.30 6.79
N ALA A 153 -22.09 15.28 7.06
CA ALA A 153 -22.27 14.65 8.36
C ALA A 153 -21.29 13.48 8.62
N GLU A 154 -20.57 13.03 7.60
CA GLU A 154 -19.57 11.96 7.72
C GLU A 154 -18.16 12.54 7.95
N ALA A 155 -17.62 12.33 9.14
CA ALA A 155 -16.32 12.88 9.54
C ALA A 155 -15.13 12.22 8.82
N LEU A 156 -15.25 10.94 8.43
CA LEU A 156 -14.16 10.17 7.82
C LEU A 156 -14.03 10.40 6.30
N HIS A 157 -15.09 10.88 5.64
CA HIS A 157 -15.15 10.96 4.18
C HIS A 157 -14.03 11.85 3.60
N LYS A 158 -13.92 13.11 4.06
CA LYS A 158 -12.90 14.04 3.54
C LYS A 158 -11.46 13.59 3.85
N PRO A 159 -11.11 13.21 5.09
CA PRO A 159 -9.79 12.67 5.40
C PRO A 159 -9.44 11.43 4.57
N ALA A 160 -10.39 10.54 4.32
CA ALA A 160 -10.17 9.34 3.50
C ALA A 160 -9.91 9.70 2.03
N CYS A 161 -10.72 10.58 1.43
CA CYS A 161 -10.48 11.08 0.07
C CYS A 161 -9.08 11.68 -0.08
N GLU A 162 -8.68 12.56 0.85
CA GLU A 162 -7.35 13.16 0.85
C GLU A 162 -6.24 12.12 0.98
N PHE A 163 -6.42 11.12 1.83
CA PHE A 163 -5.44 10.05 2.00
C PHE A 163 -5.27 9.22 0.72
N TYR A 164 -6.36 8.71 0.13
CA TYR A 164 -6.27 7.90 -1.08
C TYR A 164 -5.74 8.69 -2.28
N ALA A 165 -6.13 9.96 -2.44
CA ALA A 165 -5.61 10.83 -3.49
C ALA A 165 -4.08 10.98 -3.43
N LYS A 166 -3.51 11.07 -2.22
CA LYS A 166 -2.05 11.14 -2.02
C LYS A 166 -1.33 9.88 -2.47
N LEU A 167 -1.98 8.71 -2.42
CA LEU A 167 -1.37 7.44 -2.84
C LEU A 167 -1.01 7.37 -4.33
N ALA A 168 -1.59 8.24 -5.18
CA ALA A 168 -1.22 8.32 -6.58
C ALA A 168 0.23 8.81 -6.78
N HIS A 169 0.77 9.54 -5.80
CA HIS A 169 2.11 10.10 -5.88
C HIS A 169 2.89 9.80 -4.59
N PRO A 170 3.51 8.61 -4.49
CA PRO A 170 4.17 8.18 -3.25
C PRO A 170 5.35 9.06 -2.80
N SER A 171 5.92 9.84 -3.72
CA SER A 171 6.92 10.87 -3.38
C SER A 171 6.36 11.96 -2.45
N LEU A 172 5.04 12.13 -2.38
CA LEU A 172 4.36 13.08 -1.51
C LEU A 172 4.21 12.58 -0.06
N PHE A 173 4.53 11.32 0.25
CA PHE A 173 4.56 10.77 1.62
C PHE A 173 5.74 11.28 2.46
N ALA A 174 6.51 12.25 1.99
CA ALA A 174 7.55 12.88 2.79
C ALA A 174 6.92 13.46 4.07
N ASN A 175 7.63 13.32 5.20
CA ASN A 175 7.17 13.81 6.49
C ASN A 175 6.64 15.24 6.36
N PRO A 176 5.47 15.56 6.93
CA PRO A 176 4.98 16.92 6.94
C PRO A 176 6.08 17.83 7.50
N PRO A 177 6.36 18.98 6.87
CA PRO A 177 7.37 19.90 7.38
C PRO A 177 7.04 20.24 8.84
N THR A 178 8.05 20.19 9.71
CA THR A 178 7.94 20.52 11.15
C THR A 178 7.43 21.95 11.38
N ASP A 179 7.57 22.81 10.37
CA ASP A 179 7.04 24.17 10.34
C ASP A 179 5.56 24.22 9.91
N LYS A 180 4.68 24.53 10.86
CA LYS A 180 3.24 24.82 10.61
C LYS A 180 2.99 25.88 9.52
N LYS A 181 3.97 26.76 9.24
CA LYS A 181 3.89 27.77 8.15
C LYS A 181 4.08 27.19 6.75
N LYS A 182 4.85 26.10 6.57
CA LYS A 182 5.07 25.43 5.27
C LYS A 182 3.97 24.41 4.94
N GLN A 183 3.09 24.11 5.88
CA GLN A 183 2.00 23.15 5.73
C GLN A 183 0.83 23.66 4.86
N LYS A 184 0.81 24.96 4.51
CA LYS A 184 -0.26 25.59 3.70
C LYS A 184 -0.16 25.34 2.20
N GLN A 185 0.97 24.84 1.70
CA GLN A 185 1.09 24.41 0.30
C GLN A 185 1.09 22.88 0.27
N ALA A 186 -0.02 22.30 -0.18
CA ALA A 186 -0.05 20.89 -0.53
C ALA A 186 1.02 20.68 -1.63
N PRO A 187 1.95 19.73 -1.46
CA PRO A 187 2.97 19.48 -2.46
C PRO A 187 2.27 19.04 -3.75
N THR A 188 2.41 19.83 -4.80
CA THR A 188 1.83 19.54 -6.11
C THR A 188 2.64 18.42 -6.77
N PRO A 189 1.97 17.38 -7.30
CA PRO A 189 2.68 16.33 -8.02
C PRO A 189 3.36 16.90 -9.25
N THR A 190 4.68 16.70 -9.35
CA THR A 190 5.50 17.22 -10.46
C THR A 190 5.48 16.32 -11.69
N SER A 191 4.85 15.15 -11.61
CA SER A 191 4.76 14.19 -12.70
C SER A 191 3.51 13.32 -12.57
N ALA A 192 3.04 12.78 -13.70
CA ALA A 192 2.02 11.74 -13.73
C ALA A 192 2.45 10.51 -12.90
N PRO A 193 1.49 9.74 -12.34
CA PRO A 193 1.80 8.48 -11.67
C PRO A 193 2.36 7.44 -12.67
N PHE A 194 3.33 6.64 -12.21
CA PHE A 194 3.90 5.54 -13.00
C PHE A 194 3.32 4.17 -12.66
N HIS A 195 2.60 4.08 -11.54
CA HIS A 195 2.02 2.83 -11.05
C HIS A 195 0.50 2.92 -11.09
N ILE A 196 -0.12 1.89 -11.65
CA ILE A 196 -1.56 1.73 -11.78
C ILE A 196 -2.11 1.12 -10.49
N VAL A 197 -3.26 1.61 -9.99
CA VAL A 197 -3.97 0.97 -8.87
C VAL A 197 -5.36 0.54 -9.33
N ASP A 198 -5.56 -0.78 -9.39
CA ASP A 198 -6.88 -1.38 -9.62
C ASP A 198 -7.55 -1.70 -8.28
N VAL A 199 -8.86 -1.53 -8.20
CA VAL A 199 -9.70 -1.90 -7.06
C VAL A 199 -10.76 -2.90 -7.49
N MET A 200 -10.57 -4.14 -7.04
CA MET A 200 -11.45 -5.29 -7.23
C MET A 200 -12.24 -5.52 -5.93
N ALA A 201 -13.45 -4.98 -5.87
CA ALA A 201 -14.30 -5.00 -4.68
C ALA A 201 -15.43 -6.02 -4.83
N CYS A 202 -15.58 -6.91 -3.85
CA CYS A 202 -16.72 -7.82 -3.76
C CYS A 202 -17.31 -7.83 -2.35
N SER A 203 -18.47 -7.22 -2.16
CA SER A 203 -19.10 -7.03 -0.86
C SER A 203 -20.59 -6.79 -1.02
N LEU A 204 -21.40 -7.27 -0.07
CA LEU A 204 -22.84 -7.00 0.00
C LEU A 204 -23.15 -5.56 0.45
N ASP A 205 -22.16 -4.90 1.03
CA ASP A 205 -22.25 -3.51 1.52
C ASP A 205 -21.12 -2.67 0.89
N GLN A 206 -21.17 -1.35 1.05
CA GLN A 206 -20.22 -0.41 0.47
C GLN A 206 -18.78 -0.64 0.97
N VAL A 207 -17.80 -0.48 0.08
CA VAL A 207 -16.37 -0.71 0.38
C VAL A 207 -15.52 0.57 0.47
N GLY A 208 -16.10 1.74 0.20
CA GLY A 208 -15.37 2.99 0.11
C GLY A 208 -14.79 3.32 -1.28
N LEU A 209 -15.43 2.85 -2.36
CA LEU A 209 -15.01 3.17 -3.73
C LEU A 209 -15.00 4.68 -3.99
N LEU A 210 -15.94 5.42 -3.40
CA LEU A 210 -16.03 6.87 -3.55
C LEU A 210 -14.74 7.56 -3.08
N GLU A 211 -14.23 7.17 -1.91
CA GLU A 211 -13.02 7.72 -1.31
C GLU A 211 -11.76 7.30 -2.08
N MET A 212 -11.77 6.10 -2.67
CA MET A 212 -10.67 5.58 -3.50
C MET A 212 -10.71 6.06 -4.96
N ARG A 213 -11.80 6.69 -5.41
CA ARG A 213 -12.03 7.05 -6.82
C ARG A 213 -10.89 7.85 -7.43
N GLN A 214 -10.44 8.89 -6.74
CA GLN A 214 -9.40 9.79 -7.26
C GLN A 214 -8.07 9.08 -7.49
N LEU A 215 -7.71 8.10 -6.64
CA LEU A 215 -6.52 7.29 -6.81
C LEU A 215 -6.58 6.47 -8.10
N VAL A 216 -7.71 5.79 -8.31
CA VAL A 216 -7.87 4.89 -9.45
C VAL A 216 -7.94 5.68 -10.76
N GLU A 217 -8.71 6.78 -10.78
CA GLU A 217 -8.79 7.67 -11.94
C GLU A 217 -7.45 8.31 -12.28
N ALA A 218 -6.71 8.83 -11.29
CA ALA A 218 -5.41 9.46 -11.53
C ALA A 218 -4.37 8.50 -12.10
N THR A 219 -4.44 7.23 -11.69
CA THR A 219 -3.49 6.18 -12.11
C THR A 219 -3.94 5.39 -13.34
N GLY A 220 -5.15 5.65 -13.86
CA GLY A 220 -5.71 4.93 -15.01
C GLY A 220 -6.05 3.46 -14.70
N GLY A 221 -6.33 3.13 -13.44
CA GLY A 221 -6.68 1.78 -13.01
C GLY A 221 -8.15 1.44 -13.21
N LEU A 222 -8.50 0.20 -12.89
CA LEU A 222 -9.84 -0.34 -13.00
C LEU A 222 -10.55 -0.34 -11.64
N MET A 223 -11.84 -0.01 -11.63
CA MET A 223 -12.72 -0.23 -10.48
C MET A 223 -13.77 -1.27 -10.87
N VAL A 224 -13.74 -2.43 -10.21
CA VAL A 224 -14.72 -3.50 -10.41
C VAL A 224 -15.46 -3.70 -9.10
N LEU A 225 -16.79 -3.64 -9.16
CA LEU A 225 -17.68 -3.90 -8.04
C LEU A 225 -18.54 -5.13 -8.33
N GLY A 226 -18.66 -6.03 -7.36
CA GLY A 226 -19.61 -7.13 -7.36
C GLY A 226 -20.01 -7.51 -5.93
N ASP A 227 -20.82 -8.54 -5.79
CA ASP A 227 -21.27 -9.00 -4.47
C ASP A 227 -20.33 -10.06 -3.88
N SER A 228 -19.71 -10.88 -4.74
CA SER A 228 -18.85 -11.98 -4.34
C SER A 228 -17.81 -12.33 -5.41
N PHE A 229 -16.58 -12.59 -4.97
CA PHE A 229 -15.49 -13.06 -5.83
C PHE A 229 -15.78 -14.42 -6.48
N GLY A 230 -16.76 -15.18 -5.95
CA GLY A 230 -17.17 -16.47 -6.49
C GLY A 230 -18.03 -16.38 -7.76
N GLN A 231 -18.67 -15.24 -8.01
CA GLN A 231 -19.61 -15.05 -9.11
C GLN A 231 -18.90 -15.05 -10.47
N SER A 232 -19.58 -15.58 -11.50
CA SER A 232 -19.07 -15.63 -12.87
C SER A 232 -18.74 -14.24 -13.42
N VAL A 233 -19.54 -13.23 -13.10
CA VAL A 233 -19.36 -11.84 -13.53
C VAL A 233 -18.01 -11.29 -13.06
N PHE A 234 -17.62 -11.53 -11.81
CA PHE A 234 -16.33 -11.09 -11.30
C PHE A 234 -15.18 -11.86 -11.98
N LYS A 235 -15.29 -13.19 -12.03
CA LYS A 235 -14.26 -14.06 -12.63
C LYS A 235 -13.99 -13.70 -14.09
N GLU A 236 -15.04 -13.45 -14.86
CA GLU A 236 -14.94 -13.07 -16.26
C GLU A 236 -14.38 -11.67 -16.45
N SER A 237 -14.82 -10.70 -15.62
CA SER A 237 -14.24 -9.35 -15.60
C SER A 237 -12.73 -9.40 -15.34
N LEU A 238 -12.29 -10.20 -14.36
CA LEU A 238 -10.87 -10.35 -14.04
C LEU A 238 -10.07 -10.99 -15.19
N ARG A 239 -10.62 -12.01 -15.87
CA ARG A 239 -9.95 -12.61 -17.05
C ARG A 239 -9.73 -11.59 -18.16
N ARG A 240 -10.74 -10.75 -18.43
CA ARG A 240 -10.66 -9.71 -19.46
C ARG A 240 -9.58 -8.68 -19.23
N VAL A 241 -9.19 -8.43 -17.98
CA VAL A 241 -8.05 -7.55 -17.64
C VAL A 241 -6.74 -8.03 -18.28
N PHE A 242 -6.59 -9.34 -18.51
CA PHE A 242 -5.37 -9.97 -19.02
C PHE A 242 -5.54 -10.56 -20.43
N ASN A 243 -6.67 -10.30 -21.09
CA ASN A 243 -6.86 -10.75 -22.46
C ASN A 243 -5.80 -10.14 -23.36
N ARG A 244 -5.17 -10.99 -24.17
CA ARG A 244 -4.31 -10.57 -25.27
C ARG A 244 -5.16 -10.52 -26.53
N TYR A 245 -4.96 -9.48 -27.33
CA TYR A 245 -5.51 -9.38 -28.68
C TYR A 245 -4.74 -10.29 -29.64
#